data_AF-A0A9P7XV27-F1
#
_entry.id   AF-A0A9P7XV27-F1
#
_cell.length_a   1.000
_cell.length_b   1.000
_cell.length_c   1.000
_cell.angle_alpha   90.00
_cell.angle_beta   90.00
_cell.angle_gamma   90.00
#
_symmetry.space_group_name_H-M   'P 1'
#
loop_
_entity.id
_entity.type
_entity.pdbx_description
1 polymer ?
#
loop_
_entity_poly.entity_id
_entity_poly.type
_entity_poly.pdbx_seq_one_letter_code
_entity_poly.pdbx_strand_id
1 'polypeptide(L)'
;MEPSRWERAKYGAAMGGAVGLCIGLVFGGLSAMRNGPGRNGYVNNLAQTMVSSTAMFAFFMAIGSVIRTEEALAIDYAELDQNKGRKNIWGGAVRFKTPPVVILQQQQQRQEN
;
A
#
# COMPACT_ATOMS: atom_id res chain seq x y z
N MET A 1 18.57 1.40 10.08
CA MET A 1 18.91 0.77 8.79
C MET A 1 17.97 1.41 7.79
N GLU A 2 18.49 2.28 6.92
CA GLU A 2 17.65 2.89 5.89
C GLU A 2 17.16 1.79 4.95
N PRO A 3 15.85 1.67 4.69
CA PRO A 3 15.35 0.63 3.81
C PRO A 3 15.88 0.85 2.40
N SER A 4 16.55 -0.18 1.88
CA SER A 4 17.15 -0.17 0.56
C SER A 4 16.08 0.11 -0.49
N ARG A 5 16.46 0.80 -1.58
CA ARG A 5 15.57 1.12 -2.71
C ARG A 5 14.83 -0.11 -3.23
N TRP A 6 15.47 -1.27 -3.15
CA TRP A 6 14.90 -2.57 -3.50
C TRP A 6 13.82 -3.05 -2.53
N GLU A 7 13.97 -2.77 -1.24
CA GLU A 7 12.97 -3.11 -0.24
C GLU A 7 11.70 -2.28 -0.45
N ARG A 8 11.85 -0.99 -0.71
CA ARG A 8 10.74 -0.09 -1.08
C ARG A 8 10.02 -0.56 -2.35
N ALA A 9 10.78 -0.92 -3.39
CA ALA A 9 10.22 -1.46 -4.63
C ALA A 9 9.38 -2.72 -4.36
N LYS A 10 9.86 -3.62 -3.49
CA LYS A 10 9.13 -4.83 -3.10
C LYS A 10 7.83 -4.52 -2.36
N TYR A 11 7.84 -3.57 -1.44
CA TYR A 11 6.61 -3.15 -0.74
C TYR A 11 5.59 -2.53 -1.70
N GLY A 12 6.04 -1.66 -2.63
CA GLY A 12 5.21 -1.09 -3.68
C GLY A 12 4.64 -2.14 -4.62
N ALA A 13 5.47 -3.09 -5.05
CA ALA A 13 5.05 -4.22 -5.88
C ALA A 13 4.03 -5.13 -5.16
N ALA A 14 4.22 -5.40 -3.87
CA ALA A 14 3.33 -6.26 -3.09
C ALA A 14 1.94 -5.63 -2.93
N MET A 15 1.87 -4.35 -2.55
CA MET A 15 0.60 -3.64 -2.41
C MET A 15 -0.07 -3.39 -3.77
N GLY A 16 0.72 -3.00 -4.79
CA GLY A 16 0.26 -2.82 -6.17
C GLY A 16 -0.24 -4.13 -6.80
N GLY A 17 0.42 -5.24 -6.48
CA GLY A 17 0.02 -6.57 -6.92
C GLY A 17 -1.29 -7.04 -6.26
N ALA A 18 -1.47 -6.80 -4.96
CA ALA A 18 -2.70 -7.15 -4.26
C ALA A 18 -3.92 -6.41 -4.84
N VAL A 19 -3.82 -5.10 -5.06
CA VAL A 19 -4.91 -4.32 -5.68
C VAL A 19 -5.11 -4.71 -7.15
N GLY A 20 -4.03 -4.93 -7.92
CA GLY A 20 -4.11 -5.37 -9.32
C GLY A 20 -4.78 -6.74 -9.47
N LEU A 21 -4.59 -7.63 -8.52
CA LEU A 21 -5.24 -8.94 -8.48
C LEU A 21 -6.73 -8.81 -8.12
N CYS A 22 -7.09 -7.96 -7.13
CA CYS A 22 -8.49 -7.69 -6.80
C CYS A 22 -9.25 -7.03 -7.96
N ILE A 23 -8.68 -5.99 -8.59
CA ILE A 23 -9.33 -5.34 -9.74
C ILE A 23 -9.35 -6.28 -10.95
N GLY A 24 -8.30 -7.07 -11.16
CA GLY A 24 -8.26 -8.11 -12.18
C GLY A 24 -9.31 -9.19 -11.96
N LEU A 25 -9.59 -9.58 -10.72
CA LEU A 25 -10.70 -10.50 -10.37
C LEU A 25 -12.05 -9.87 -10.68
N VAL A 26 -12.28 -8.61 -10.31
CA VAL A 26 -13.56 -7.92 -10.56
C VAL A 26 -13.78 -7.73 -12.05
N PHE A 27 -12.82 -7.13 -12.75
CA PHE A 27 -12.97 -6.82 -14.18
C PHE A 27 -12.91 -8.08 -15.06
N GLY A 28 -12.06 -9.05 -14.69
CA GLY A 28 -11.98 -10.35 -15.33
C GLY A 28 -13.21 -11.21 -15.07
N GLY A 29 -13.76 -11.18 -13.86
CA GLY A 29 -14.98 -11.89 -13.48
C GLY A 29 -16.21 -11.33 -14.17
N LEU A 30 -16.33 -10.00 -14.23
CA LEU A 30 -17.38 -9.32 -15.00
C LEU A 30 -17.25 -9.60 -16.51
N SER A 31 -16.04 -9.62 -17.06
CA SER A 31 -15.81 -9.93 -18.48
C SER A 31 -16.13 -11.37 -18.81
N ALA A 32 -15.78 -12.31 -17.94
CA ALA A 32 -16.08 -13.73 -18.15
C ALA A 32 -17.58 -14.01 -17.99
N MET A 33 -18.26 -13.37 -17.02
CA MET A 33 -19.70 -13.54 -16.79
C MET A 33 -20.55 -12.88 -17.88
N ARG A 34 -20.13 -11.73 -18.44
CA ARG A 34 -20.86 -11.04 -19.52
C ARG A 34 -20.60 -11.62 -20.91
N ASN A 35 -19.36 -11.99 -21.24
CA ASN A 35 -19.01 -12.47 -22.58
C ASN A 35 -19.10 -14.01 -22.70
N GLY A 36 -19.45 -14.70 -21.61
CA GLY A 36 -19.47 -16.16 -21.53
C GLY A 36 -18.07 -16.78 -21.51
N PRO A 37 -17.97 -18.09 -21.22
CA PRO A 37 -16.72 -18.82 -21.36
C PRO A 37 -16.35 -18.88 -22.84
N GLY A 38 -15.53 -17.94 -23.29
CA GLY A 38 -14.81 -18.10 -24.54
C GLY A 38 -14.03 -19.42 -24.55
N ARG A 39 -13.64 -19.87 -25.74
CA ARG A 39 -13.01 -21.16 -26.06
C ARG A 39 -11.84 -21.64 -25.15
N ASN A 40 -11.29 -20.76 -24.31
CA ASN A 40 -10.23 -21.07 -23.35
C ASN A 40 -10.72 -21.34 -21.91
N GLY A 41 -12.02 -21.31 -21.64
CA GLY A 41 -12.61 -21.53 -20.32
C GLY A 41 -12.55 -20.32 -19.38
N TYR A 42 -13.45 -20.28 -18.40
CA TYR A 42 -13.59 -19.17 -17.44
C TYR A 42 -12.29 -18.88 -16.69
N VAL A 43 -11.62 -19.92 -16.20
CA VAL A 43 -10.43 -19.79 -15.34
C VAL A 43 -9.23 -19.24 -16.11
N ASN A 44 -9.02 -19.66 -17.36
CA ASN A 44 -7.88 -19.18 -18.14
C ASN A 44 -8.02 -17.70 -18.51
N ASN A 45 -9.20 -17.28 -18.97
CA ASN A 45 -9.45 -15.87 -19.26
C ASN A 45 -9.34 -15.00 -18.00
N LEU A 46 -9.91 -15.47 -16.89
CA LEU A 46 -9.83 -14.80 -15.60
C LEU A 46 -8.37 -14.66 -15.13
N ALA A 47 -7.60 -15.74 -15.16
CA ALA A 47 -6.18 -15.72 -14.82
C ALA A 47 -5.37 -14.78 -15.73
N GLN A 48 -5.64 -14.76 -17.04
CA GLN A 48 -4.95 -13.88 -17.99
C GLN A 48 -5.18 -12.40 -17.64
N THR A 49 -6.43 -12.02 -17.34
CA THR A 49 -6.80 -10.64 -16.96
C THR A 49 -6.23 -10.24 -15.61
N MET A 50 -6.19 -11.17 -14.64
CA MET A 50 -5.55 -10.96 -13.34
C MET A 50 -4.05 -10.76 -13.49
N VAL A 51 -3.36 -11.62 -14.23
CA VAL A 51 -1.91 -11.54 -14.40
C VAL A 51 -1.52 -10.26 -15.13
N SER A 52 -2.23 -9.90 -16.20
CA SER A 52 -1.97 -8.66 -16.94
C SER A 52 -2.17 -7.41 -16.07
N SER A 53 -3.27 -7.35 -15.32
CA SER A 53 -3.57 -6.22 -14.43
C SER A 53 -2.60 -6.15 -13.24
N THR A 54 -2.30 -7.29 -12.62
CA THR A 54 -1.33 -7.43 -11.53
C THR A 54 0.05 -6.98 -11.99
N ALA A 55 0.48 -7.39 -13.19
CA ALA A 55 1.78 -7.01 -13.73
C ALA A 55 1.90 -5.48 -13.92
N MET A 56 0.90 -4.84 -14.54
CA MET A 56 0.91 -3.39 -14.76
C MET A 56 0.88 -2.60 -13.45
N PHE A 57 -0.05 -2.92 -12.54
CA PHE A 57 -0.16 -2.20 -11.27
C PHE A 57 1.03 -2.44 -10.35
N ALA A 58 1.57 -3.67 -10.28
CA ALA A 58 2.77 -3.96 -9.52
C ALA A 58 4.00 -3.27 -10.11
N PHE A 59 4.14 -3.20 -11.44
CA PHE A 59 5.28 -2.55 -12.09
C PHE A 59 5.27 -1.03 -11.91
N PHE A 60 4.13 -0.38 -12.14
CA PHE A 60 4.01 1.06 -11.92
C PHE A 60 4.20 1.46 -10.46
N MET A 61 3.67 0.66 -9.52
CA MET A 61 3.86 0.94 -8.10
C MET A 61 5.29 0.60 -7.64
N ALA A 62 5.94 -0.42 -8.19
CA ALA A 62 7.34 -0.74 -7.88
C ALA A 62 8.27 0.41 -8.28
N ILE A 63 8.14 0.92 -9.52
CA ILE A 63 8.94 2.05 -10.01
C ILE A 63 8.52 3.35 -9.34
N GLY A 64 7.21 3.58 -9.19
CA GLY A 64 6.66 4.73 -8.49
C GLY A 64 7.16 4.81 -7.05
N SER A 65 7.30 3.67 -6.36
CA SER A 65 7.87 3.55 -5.02
C SER A 65 9.36 3.86 -4.96
N VAL A 66 10.12 3.62 -6.03
CA VAL A 66 11.55 3.95 -6.11
C VAL A 66 11.76 5.43 -6.43
N ILE A 67 10.94 6.02 -7.30
CA ILE A 67 11.08 7.44 -7.70
C ILE A 67 10.53 8.37 -6.61
N ARG A 68 9.40 8.03 -5.95
CA ARG A 68 8.86 8.82 -4.83
C ARG A 68 9.71 8.78 -3.55
N THR A 69 10.91 8.19 -3.58
CA THR A 69 11.76 8.02 -2.39
C THR A 69 12.25 9.35 -1.81
N GLU A 70 12.21 10.43 -2.59
CA GLU A 70 12.52 11.78 -2.11
C GLU A 70 11.39 12.42 -1.25
N GLU A 71 10.12 12.01 -1.41
CA GLU A 71 9.00 12.46 -0.57
C GLU A 71 8.58 11.43 0.50
N ALA A 72 8.79 10.13 0.24
CA ALA A 72 8.27 9.04 1.08
C ALA A 72 9.05 8.80 2.39
N LEU A 73 10.07 9.63 2.69
CA LEU A 73 10.69 9.68 4.02
C LEU A 73 9.60 9.73 5.12
N ALA A 74 8.47 10.41 4.85
CA ALA A 74 7.36 10.60 5.77
C ALA A 74 6.55 9.35 6.17
N ILE A 75 6.55 8.25 5.39
CA ILE A 75 5.70 7.07 5.68
C ILE A 75 6.43 6.03 6.55
N ASP A 76 7.76 6.02 6.56
CA ASP A 76 8.56 5.09 7.38
C ASP A 76 8.50 5.38 8.88
N TYR A 77 8.22 6.62 9.26
CA TYR A 77 8.17 7.03 10.67
C TYR A 77 6.97 6.47 11.42
N ALA A 78 5.89 6.09 10.72
CA ALA A 78 4.70 5.51 11.33
C ALA A 78 4.86 4.00 11.62
N GLU A 79 5.73 3.30 10.88
CA GLU A 79 5.91 1.85 11.02
C GLU A 79 7.11 1.48 11.92
N LEU A 80 8.08 2.38 12.08
CA LEU A 80 9.17 2.23 13.07
C LEU A 80 8.71 2.41 14.53
N ASP A 81 7.55 3.03 14.79
CA ASP A 81 6.94 3.04 16.13
C ASP A 81 6.09 1.78 16.42
N GLN A 82 5.81 0.94 15.41
CA GLN A 82 4.93 -0.23 15.56
C GLN A 82 5.67 -1.57 15.63
N ASN A 83 6.94 -1.64 15.21
CA ASN A 83 7.73 -2.89 15.24
C ASN A 83 8.74 -2.95 16.40
N LYS A 84 8.28 -2.59 17.62
CA LYS A 84 8.96 -2.96 18.86
C LYS A 84 8.04 -3.60 19.91
N GLY A 85 6.76 -3.79 19.61
CA GLY A 85 5.79 -4.10 20.68
C GLY A 85 4.50 -4.81 20.30
N ARG A 86 4.46 -5.70 19.28
CA ARG A 86 3.25 -6.53 19.08
C ARG A 86 3.55 -8.01 18.90
N LYS A 87 3.91 -8.64 20.03
CA LYS A 87 3.64 -10.05 20.32
C LYS A 87 2.39 -10.11 21.20
N ASN A 88 1.19 -9.96 20.64
CA ASN A 88 -0.05 -10.46 21.25
C ASN A 88 -1.25 -10.22 20.34
N ILE A 89 -1.82 -11.35 19.93
CA ILE A 89 -3.05 -11.58 19.17
C ILE A 89 -4.34 -11.18 19.91
N TRP A 90 -4.26 -10.61 21.12
CA TRP A 90 -5.38 -10.14 21.93
C TRP A 90 -4.91 -8.98 22.82
N GLY A 91 -5.43 -7.77 22.62
CA GLY A 91 -5.11 -6.63 23.48
C GLY A 91 -5.23 -5.30 22.76
N GLY A 92 -6.37 -4.64 22.94
CA GLY A 92 -6.60 -3.30 22.42
C GLY A 92 -5.59 -2.29 22.97
N ALA A 93 -5.03 -1.48 22.08
CA ALA A 93 -4.48 -0.18 22.41
C ALA A 93 -4.65 0.72 21.19
N VAL A 94 -5.80 1.39 21.15
CA VAL A 94 -5.97 2.67 20.46
C VAL A 94 -4.98 3.63 21.11
N ARG A 95 -3.89 3.99 20.40
CA ARG A 95 -3.07 5.14 20.78
C ARG A 95 -2.76 5.98 19.54
N PHE A 96 -3.83 6.64 19.11
CA PHE A 96 -3.84 7.87 18.36
C PHE A 96 -2.77 8.83 18.91
N LYS A 97 -1.64 8.96 18.21
CA LYS A 97 -0.72 10.10 18.39
C LYS A 97 0.02 10.44 17.10
N THR A 98 -0.70 11.07 16.21
CA THR A 98 -0.21 12.25 15.46
C THR A 98 -1.26 13.34 15.69
N PRO A 99 -0.93 14.64 15.80
CA PRO A 99 0.24 15.36 15.22
C PRO A 99 1.02 16.26 16.21
N PRO A 100 2.21 16.80 15.86
CA PRO A 100 2.77 17.94 16.56
C PRO A 100 2.10 19.25 16.09
N VAL A 101 0.85 19.49 16.51
CA VAL A 101 0.29 20.86 16.61
C VAL A 101 0.86 21.62 17.81
N VAL A 102 1.66 20.95 18.64
CA VAL A 102 2.23 21.49 19.89
C VAL A 102 3.24 22.62 19.67
N ILE A 103 3.88 22.70 18.49
CA ILE A 103 4.89 23.75 18.20
C ILE A 103 4.25 25.11 17.92
N LEU A 104 2.97 25.13 17.52
CA LEU A 104 2.22 26.37 17.28
C LEU A 104 1.61 26.91 18.58
N GLN A 105 1.23 26.03 19.51
CA GLN A 105 0.64 26.42 20.79
C GLN A 105 1.67 27.05 21.75
N GLN A 106 2.94 26.64 21.66
CA GLN A 106 4.02 27.17 22.50
C GLN A 106 4.52 28.57 22.07
N GLN A 107 4.32 28.96 20.80
CA GLN A 107 4.58 30.32 20.31
C GLN A 107 3.47 31.29 20.74
N GLN A 108 2.22 30.83 20.78
CA GLN A 108 1.09 31.66 21.20
C GLN A 108 1.14 31.97 22.70
N GLN A 109 1.57 31.03 23.54
CA GLN A 109 1.82 31.30 24.97
C GLN A 109 3.09 32.14 25.26
N ARG A 110 4.01 32.29 24.29
CA ARG A 110 5.18 33.17 24.40
C ARG A 110 4.91 34.61 23.94
N GLN A 111 3.77 34.87 23.31
CA GLN A 111 3.27 36.23 23.06
C GLN A 111 2.23 36.69 24.09
N GLU A 112 1.72 35.79 24.91
CA GLU A 112 0.78 36.06 26.01
C GLU A 112 1.47 35.84 27.38
N ASN A 113 2.70 36.35 27.54
CA ASN A 113 3.37 36.51 28.83
C ASN A 113 4.47 37.57 28.71
#